data_AF-A0A4S1EYZ4-F1
#
_entry.id   AF-A0A4S1EYZ4-F1
#
_cell.length_a   1.000
_cell.length_b   1.000
_cell.length_c   1.000
_cell.angle_alpha   90.00
_cell.angle_beta   90.00
_cell.angle_gamma   90.00
#
_symmetry.space_group_name_H-M   'P 1'
#
loop_
_entity.id
_entity.type
_entity.pdbx_description
1 polymer ?
#
loop_
_entity_poly.entity_id
_entity_poly.type
_entity_poly.pdbx_seq_one_letter_code
_entity_poly.pdbx_strand_id
1 'polypeptide(L)'
;GEGFDHASLNRAFRELVAGADFVALAVNRTFRDADGLLSLDAGAFVAALEFASGRSPVVLGKPSPDFFLSALADLDCPAADAVMVGDDAESDVAGALNAGLGAALLVRAGKYR
;
A
#
# COMPACT_ATOMS: atom_id res chain seq x y z
N GLY A 1 -4.61 -13.09 -7.52
CA GLY A 1 -4.71 -13.08 -8.99
C GLY A 1 -3.78 -14.12 -9.58
N GLU A 2 -4.04 -14.59 -10.80
CA GLU A 2 -3.28 -15.69 -11.43
C GLU A 2 -1.78 -15.40 -11.61
N GLY A 3 -1.36 -14.13 -11.67
CA GLY A 3 0.05 -13.74 -11.78
C GLY A 3 0.88 -13.85 -10.50
N PHE A 4 0.27 -14.16 -9.35
CA PHE A 4 0.97 -14.38 -8.09
C PHE A 4 1.27 -15.86 -7.86
N ASP A 5 1.95 -16.47 -8.82
CA ASP A 5 2.41 -17.86 -8.75
C ASP A 5 3.90 -17.97 -8.41
N HIS A 6 4.35 -19.18 -8.08
CA HIS A 6 5.76 -19.41 -7.73
C HIS A 6 6.71 -19.05 -8.89
N ALA A 7 6.32 -19.32 -10.14
CA ALA A 7 7.15 -19.04 -11.30
C ALA A 7 7.43 -17.54 -11.45
N SER A 8 6.40 -16.71 -11.29
CA SER A 8 6.46 -15.24 -11.37
C SER A 8 7.25 -14.66 -10.20
N LEU A 9 7.01 -15.14 -8.98
CA LEU A 9 7.76 -14.71 -7.80
C LEU A 9 9.25 -15.06 -7.91
N ASN A 10 9.57 -16.28 -8.36
CA ASN A 10 10.96 -16.70 -8.52
C ASN A 10 11.68 -15.91 -9.64
N ARG A 11 10.96 -15.51 -10.69
CA ARG A 11 11.49 -14.60 -11.70
C ARG A 11 11.77 -13.23 -11.09
N ALA A 12 10.80 -12.63 -10.41
CA ALA A 12 10.99 -11.33 -9.75
C ALA A 12 12.15 -11.36 -8.75
N PHE A 13 12.25 -12.40 -7.93
CA PHE A 13 13.36 -12.61 -7.00
C PHE A 13 14.73 -12.58 -7.69
N ARG A 14 14.87 -13.24 -8.85
CA ARG A 14 16.14 -13.25 -9.59
C ARG A 14 16.53 -11.87 -10.10
N GLU A 15 15.55 -11.08 -10.56
CA GLU A 15 15.80 -9.68 -10.95
C GLU A 15 16.23 -8.83 -9.75
N LEU A 16 15.60 -9.05 -8.58
CA LEU A 16 15.99 -8.37 -7.34
C LEU A 16 17.43 -8.73 -6.91
N VAL A 17 17.85 -9.99 -7.07
CA VAL A 17 19.23 -10.43 -6.82
C VAL A 17 20.21 -9.82 -7.84
N ALA A 18 19.77 -9.65 -9.09
CA ALA A 18 20.55 -9.01 -10.15
C ALA A 18 20.68 -7.48 -9.99
N GLY A 19 20.00 -6.88 -9.01
CA GLY A 19 20.13 -5.46 -8.68
C GLY A 19 18.98 -4.58 -9.15
N ALA A 20 17.89 -5.14 -9.69
CA ALA A 20 16.72 -4.36 -10.11
C ALA A 20 16.10 -3.59 -8.93
N ASP A 21 15.42 -2.47 -9.21
CA ASP A 21 14.70 -1.72 -8.18
C ASP A 21 13.51 -2.52 -7.65
N PHE A 22 13.28 -2.45 -6.33
CA PHE A 22 12.15 -3.10 -5.69
C PHE A 22 11.10 -2.05 -5.35
N VAL A 23 9.99 -2.05 -6.09
CA VAL A 23 8.90 -1.09 -5.90
C VAL A 23 7.60 -1.85 -5.64
N ALA A 24 6.87 -1.44 -4.61
CA ALA A 24 5.57 -1.99 -4.25
C ALA A 24 4.50 -0.89 -4.27
N LEU A 25 3.39 -1.13 -4.97
CA LEU A 25 2.26 -0.19 -5.00
C LEU A 25 1.40 -0.26 -3.73
N ALA A 26 1.35 -1.43 -3.08
CA ALA A 26 0.63 -1.62 -1.84
C ALA A 26 1.27 -2.76 -1.03
N VAL A 27 1.20 -2.65 0.30
CA VAL A 27 1.67 -3.66 1.26
C VAL A 27 0.55 -4.14 2.18
N ASN A 28 -0.70 -3.99 1.72
CA ASN A 28 -1.87 -4.46 2.44
C ASN A 28 -1.78 -5.96 2.70
N ARG A 29 -2.26 -6.39 3.88
CA ARG A 29 -2.26 -7.79 4.27
C ARG A 29 -3.35 -8.58 3.54
N THR A 30 -4.57 -8.04 3.52
CA THR A 30 -5.76 -8.70 2.99
C THR A 30 -6.78 -7.71 2.42
N PHE A 31 -7.73 -8.24 1.65
CA PHE A 31 -8.94 -7.55 1.22
C PHE A 31 -10.16 -8.50 1.30
N ARG A 32 -11.38 -7.97 1.14
CA ARG A 32 -12.59 -8.79 0.99
C ARG A 32 -12.88 -9.03 -0.48
N ASP A 33 -13.00 -10.29 -0.86
CA ASP A 33 -13.31 -10.67 -2.24
C ASP A 33 -14.80 -10.55 -2.55
N ALA A 34 -15.18 -10.82 -3.80
CA ALA A 34 -16.57 -10.78 -4.26
C ALA A 34 -17.50 -11.75 -3.49
N ASP A 35 -16.94 -12.81 -2.90
CA ASP A 35 -17.65 -13.77 -2.04
C ASP A 35 -17.78 -13.30 -0.57
N GLY A 36 -17.23 -12.12 -0.24
CA GLY A 36 -17.22 -11.54 1.10
C GLY A 36 -16.18 -12.15 2.05
N LEU A 37 -15.42 -13.15 1.63
CA LEU A 37 -14.35 -13.78 2.41
C LEU A 37 -13.05 -12.97 2.31
N LEU A 38 -12.09 -13.29 3.19
CA LEU A 38 -10.76 -12.67 3.15
C LEU A 38 -9.90 -13.33 2.09
N SER A 39 -9.32 -12.49 1.23
CA SER A 39 -8.32 -12.86 0.25
C SER A 39 -6.97 -12.20 0.58
N LEU A 40 -5.87 -12.87 0.22
CA LEU A 40 -4.52 -12.31 0.32
C LEU A 40 -4.39 -11.11 -0.62
N ASP A 41 -3.85 -10.01 -0.11
CA ASP A 41 -3.50 -8.83 -0.91
C ASP A 41 -1.99 -8.83 -1.23
N ALA A 42 -1.52 -7.85 -2.01
CA ALA A 42 -0.16 -7.77 -2.52
C ALA A 42 0.93 -7.88 -1.42
N GLY A 43 0.65 -7.43 -0.20
CA GLY A 43 1.63 -7.39 0.89
C GLY A 43 2.18 -8.76 1.27
N ALA A 44 1.41 -9.84 1.14
CA ALA A 44 1.92 -11.19 1.40
C ALA A 44 3.04 -11.58 0.44
N PHE A 45 2.90 -11.22 -0.84
CA PHE A 45 3.87 -11.53 -1.89
C PHE A 45 5.08 -10.59 -1.84
N VAL A 46 4.85 -9.31 -1.51
CA VAL A 46 5.91 -8.34 -1.25
C VAL A 46 6.79 -8.81 -0.09
N ALA A 47 6.19 -9.24 1.03
CA ALA A 47 6.92 -9.76 2.18
C ALA A 47 7.73 -11.01 1.85
N ALA A 48 7.19 -11.90 1.00
CA ALA A 48 7.94 -13.09 0.55
C ALA A 48 9.19 -12.71 -0.27
N LEU A 49 9.06 -11.74 -1.17
CA LEU A 49 10.19 -11.24 -1.98
C LEU A 49 11.20 -10.46 -1.13
N GLU A 50 10.74 -9.63 -0.19
CA GLU A 50 11.59 -8.92 0.76
C GLU A 50 12.40 -9.89 1.62
N PHE A 51 11.74 -10.91 2.18
CA PHE A 51 12.39 -11.96 2.96
C PHE A 51 13.43 -12.72 2.13
N ALA A 52 13.08 -13.15 0.93
CA ALA A 52 13.97 -13.96 0.10
C ALA A 52 15.17 -13.16 -0.44
N SER A 53 14.95 -11.89 -0.83
CA SER A 53 16.00 -11.03 -1.42
C SER A 53 16.83 -10.27 -0.39
N GLY A 54 16.34 -10.11 0.85
CA GLY A 54 16.95 -9.24 1.85
C GLY A 54 16.87 -7.75 1.52
N ARG A 55 16.04 -7.37 0.54
CA ARG A 55 15.86 -5.99 0.08
C ARG A 55 14.46 -5.50 0.43
N SER A 56 14.37 -4.32 1.02
CA SER A 56 13.08 -3.68 1.29
C SER A 56 12.56 -2.92 0.06
N PRO A 57 11.25 -2.97 -0.21
CA PRO A 57 10.64 -2.25 -1.31
C PRO A 57 10.51 -0.75 -1.01
N VAL A 58 10.60 0.08 -2.05
CA VAL A 58 10.04 1.42 -2.02
C VAL A 58 8.53 1.30 -2.17
N VAL A 59 7.78 1.74 -1.15
CA VAL A 59 6.32 1.70 -1.15
C VAL A 59 5.78 3.04 -1.66
N LEU A 60 5.17 3.04 -2.84
CA LEU A 60 4.65 4.25 -3.48
C LEU A 60 3.18 4.54 -3.14
N GLY A 61 2.49 3.61 -2.49
CA GLY A 61 1.11 3.78 -2.03
C GLY A 61 0.99 4.17 -0.56
N LYS A 62 -0.25 4.28 -0.10
CA LYS A 62 -0.58 4.40 1.32
C LYS A 62 0.08 3.27 2.14
N PRO A 63 0.63 3.53 3.34
CA PRO A 63 0.56 4.78 4.10
C PRO A 63 1.72 5.77 3.84
N SER A 64 2.43 5.67 2.71
CA SER A 64 3.55 6.57 2.42
C SER A 64 3.09 8.04 2.38
N PRO A 65 3.77 8.96 3.10
CA PRO A 65 3.47 10.40 3.04
C PRO A 65 3.49 10.95 1.61
N ASP A 66 4.43 10.48 0.79
CA ASP A 66 4.59 10.91 -0.60
C ASP A 66 3.32 10.67 -1.42
N PHE A 67 2.57 9.60 -1.12
CA PHE A 67 1.30 9.32 -1.80
C PHE A 67 0.26 10.43 -1.54
N PHE A 68 0.12 10.85 -0.28
CA PHE A 68 -0.83 11.89 0.10
C PHE A 68 -0.40 13.27 -0.42
N LEU A 69 0.89 13.60 -0.26
CA LEU A 69 1.44 14.89 -0.68
C LEU A 69 1.44 15.05 -2.20
N SER A 70 1.67 13.97 -2.95
CA SER A 70 1.58 14.00 -4.41
C SER A 70 0.16 14.31 -4.89
N ALA A 71 -0.88 13.82 -4.18
CA ALA A 71 -2.26 14.14 -4.53
C ALA A 71 -2.61 15.63 -4.29
N LEU A 72 -1.93 16.28 -3.33
CA LEU A 72 -2.14 17.70 -3.02
C LEU A 72 -1.30 18.64 -3.89
N ALA A 73 -0.20 18.15 -4.46
CA ALA A 73 0.74 18.95 -5.25
C ALA A 73 0.08 19.69 -6.41
N ASP A 74 -0.95 19.08 -7.02
CA ASP A 74 -1.68 19.65 -8.15
C ASP A 74 -2.89 20.52 -7.74
N LEU A 75 -3.24 20.56 -6.45
CA LEU A 75 -4.48 21.16 -5.95
C LEU A 75 -4.30 22.53 -5.27
N ASP A 76 -3.06 23.05 -5.21
CA ASP A 76 -2.70 24.27 -4.44
C ASP A 76 -3.34 24.28 -3.03
N CYS A 77 -3.36 23.10 -2.40
CA CYS A 77 -4.02 22.86 -1.12
C CYS A 77 -2.96 22.49 -0.08
N PRO A 78 -2.78 23.29 0.98
CA PRO A 78 -1.94 22.92 2.11
C PRO A 78 -2.45 21.61 2.74
N ALA A 79 -1.55 20.70 3.12
CA ALA A 79 -1.93 19.45 3.77
C ALA A 79 -2.81 19.66 5.01
N ALA A 80 -2.53 20.70 5.80
CA ALA A 80 -3.32 21.06 6.97
C ALA A 80 -4.79 21.41 6.67
N ASP A 81 -5.12 21.76 5.42
CA ASP A 81 -6.48 22.10 4.98
C ASP A 81 -7.17 20.93 4.26
N ALA A 82 -6.46 19.81 4.06
CA ALA A 82 -6.98 18.63 3.38
C ALA A 82 -7.54 17.59 4.36
N VAL A 83 -8.56 16.85 3.90
CA VAL A 83 -9.20 15.77 4.65
C VAL A 83 -9.11 14.46 3.85
N MET A 84 -8.53 13.42 4.46
CA MET A 84 -8.59 12.06 3.92
C MET A 84 -9.90 11.39 4.31
N VAL A 85 -10.56 10.69 3.39
CA VAL A 85 -11.71 9.83 3.69
C VAL A 85 -11.39 8.42 3.23
N GLY A 86 -11.46 7.46 4.15
CA GLY A 86 -11.06 6.08 3.88
C GLY A 86 -11.72 5.07 4.81
N ASP A 87 -11.58 3.80 4.49
CA ASP A 87 -12.14 2.68 5.24
C ASP A 87 -11.08 1.83 5.96
N ASP A 88 -9.80 2.15 5.75
CA ASP A 88 -8.66 1.49 6.39
C ASP A 88 -7.99 2.40 7.43
N ALA A 89 -8.05 2.00 8.70
CA ALA A 89 -7.48 2.79 9.80
C ALA A 89 -5.95 2.94 9.71
N GLU A 90 -5.24 1.93 9.19
CA GLU A 90 -3.77 1.94 9.11
C GLU A 90 -3.31 2.65 7.84
N SER A 91 -3.83 2.26 6.68
CA SER A 91 -3.32 2.77 5.40
C SER A 91 -3.91 4.15 5.07
N ASP A 92 -5.18 4.42 5.33
CA ASP A 92 -5.81 5.70 5.02
C ASP A 92 -5.61 6.71 6.15
N VAL A 93 -6.11 6.38 7.34
CA VAL A 93 -6.26 7.34 8.43
C VAL A 93 -4.92 7.64 9.06
N ALA A 94 -4.22 6.62 9.57
CA ALA A 94 -2.90 6.82 10.16
C ALA A 94 -1.90 7.32 9.11
N GLY A 95 -1.95 6.81 7.87
CA GLY A 95 -1.14 7.30 6.75
C GLY A 95 -1.31 8.80 6.50
N ALA A 96 -2.56 9.27 6.35
CA ALA A 96 -2.85 10.69 6.09
C ALA A 96 -2.41 11.60 7.23
N LEU A 97 -2.69 11.21 8.48
CA LEU A 97 -2.30 12.00 9.65
C LEU A 97 -0.78 12.09 9.79
N ASN A 98 -0.06 10.98 9.56
CA ASN A 98 1.41 10.97 9.55
C ASN A 98 1.99 11.80 8.39
N ALA A 99 1.26 11.95 7.28
CA ALA A 99 1.63 12.81 6.16
C ALA A 99 1.35 14.30 6.42
N GLY A 100 0.72 14.65 7.54
CA GLY A 100 0.41 16.04 7.92
C GLY A 100 -0.92 16.56 7.41
N LEU A 101 -1.84 15.67 6.99
CA LEU A 101 -3.20 16.09 6.63
C LEU A 101 -3.96 16.59 7.87
N GLY A 102 -4.75 17.65 7.70
CA GLY A 102 -5.47 18.30 8.80
C GLY A 102 -6.50 17.41 9.49
N ALA A 103 -7.13 16.50 8.73
CA ALA A 103 -8.03 15.50 9.29
C ALA A 103 -8.08 14.22 8.45
N ALA A 104 -8.57 13.16 9.07
CA ALA A 104 -8.92 11.92 8.41
C ALA A 104 -10.24 11.36 8.96
N LEU A 105 -11.12 10.93 8.06
CA LEU A 105 -12.44 10.36 8.36
C LEU A 105 -12.44 8.87 8.01
N LEU A 106 -12.67 8.05 9.03
CA LEU A 106 -12.82 6.61 8.88
C LEU A 106 -14.30 6.25 8.66
N VAL A 107 -14.64 5.78 7.47
CA VAL A 107 -16.01 5.36 7.16
C VAL A 107 -16.25 3.91 7.55
N ARG A 108 -17.45 3.61 8.03
CA ARG A 108 -17.87 2.26 8.44
C ARG A 108 -18.33 1.42 7.25
N ALA A 109 -17.46 1.29 6.25
CA ALA A 109 -17.67 0.49 5.06
C ALA A 109 -16.42 -0.38 4.80
N GLY A 110 -16.47 -1.28 3.82
CA GLY A 110 -15.29 -2.01 3.33
C GLY A 110 -14.48 -2.74 4.42
N LYS A 111 -13.24 -2.28 4.65
CA LYS A 111 -12.25 -2.87 5.58
C LYS A 111 -12.44 -2.47 7.05
N TYR A 112 -13.38 -1.58 7.36
CA TYR A 112 -13.63 -1.10 8.72
C TYR A 112 -13.94 -2.24 9.72
N ARG A 113 -13.31 -2.18 10.90
CA ARG A 113 -13.56 -3.05 12.05
C ARG A 113 -13.73 -2.24 13.32
#